data_AF-A0A525CXK1-F1
#
_entry.id   AF-A0A525CXK1-F1
#
_cell.length_a   1.000
_cell.length_b   1.000
_cell.length_c   1.000
_cell.angle_alpha   90.00
_cell.angle_beta   90.00
_cell.angle_gamma   90.00
#
_symmetry.space_group_name_H-M   'P 1'
#
loop_
_entity.id
_entity.type
_entity.pdbx_description
1 polymer ?
#
loop_
_entity_poly.entity_id
_entity_poly.type
_entity_poly.pdbx_seq_one_letter_code
_entity_poly.pdbx_strand_id
1 'polypeptide(L)'
;MSYALLSASDKEAAEQEPYDEDTYGPEAPIIWDKPVRGVVFYHKTHTMDAELDCESCHDDLFEMEAGVAQENDDFNMESLYEGNYCGACHDGDMAFASDTRCTTCHIGVRGVARLTGESPETDHSGH
;
A
#
# COMPACT_ATOMS: atom_id res chain seq x y z
N MET A 1 13.49 25.43 -54.27
CA MET A 1 13.67 25.48 -52.81
C MET A 1 12.40 24.92 -52.20
N SER A 2 12.47 23.68 -51.74
CA SER A 2 11.36 22.90 -51.21
C SER A 2 10.83 23.52 -49.92
N TYR A 3 9.52 23.66 -49.80
CA TYR A 3 8.86 23.77 -48.51
C TYR A 3 8.31 22.37 -48.19
N ALA A 4 9.04 21.64 -47.35
CA ALA A 4 8.60 20.36 -46.84
C ALA A 4 7.43 20.59 -45.86
N LEU A 5 6.34 19.88 -46.11
CA LEU A 5 5.20 19.75 -45.21
C LEU A 5 5.65 18.97 -43.97
N LEU A 6 5.77 19.64 -42.83
CA LEU A 6 5.98 18.99 -41.54
C LEU A 6 4.61 18.59 -40.98
N SER A 7 4.18 17.37 -41.29
CA SER A 7 3.16 16.67 -40.49
C SER A 7 3.81 16.22 -39.19
N ALA A 8 3.46 16.83 -38.06
CA ALA A 8 3.72 16.28 -36.73
C ALA A 8 2.50 15.46 -36.29
N SER A 9 2.28 14.34 -36.98
CA SER A 9 1.68 13.17 -36.35
C SER A 9 2.85 12.49 -35.65
N ASP A 10 2.75 12.34 -34.33
CA ASP A 10 3.52 11.46 -33.43
C ASP A 10 3.54 12.12 -32.05
N LYS A 11 2.35 12.24 -31.46
CA LYS A 11 2.26 12.10 -30.00
C LYS A 11 2.40 10.60 -29.78
N GLU A 12 3.66 10.17 -29.68
CA GLU A 12 3.99 8.86 -29.15
C GLU A 12 3.28 8.76 -27.80
N ALA A 13 2.26 7.90 -27.76
CA ALA A 13 1.70 7.45 -26.51
C ALA A 13 2.88 6.84 -25.76
N ALA A 14 3.29 7.45 -24.64
CA ALA A 14 4.30 6.89 -23.77
C ALA A 14 3.88 5.44 -23.49
N GLU A 15 4.65 4.49 -24.03
CA GLU A 15 4.58 3.10 -23.60
C GLU A 15 4.87 3.14 -22.11
N GLN A 16 3.87 2.78 -21.30
CA GLN A 16 4.08 2.65 -19.87
C GLN A 16 5.00 1.45 -19.69
N GLU A 17 6.25 1.71 -19.32
CA GLU A 17 7.23 0.69 -18.95
C GLU A 17 6.57 -0.31 -17.97
N PRO A 18 6.88 -1.61 -18.08
CA PRO A 18 6.31 -2.62 -17.18
C PRO A 18 6.69 -2.31 -15.72
N TYR A 19 5.80 -2.66 -14.79
CA TYR A 19 6.08 -2.49 -13.37
C TYR A 19 7.29 -3.32 -12.96
N ASP A 20 8.24 -2.67 -12.29
CA ASP A 20 9.48 -3.28 -11.83
C ASP A 20 9.36 -3.64 -10.35
N GLU A 21 9.07 -4.91 -10.06
CA GLU A 21 8.95 -5.40 -8.68
C GLU A 21 10.28 -5.39 -7.91
N ASP A 22 11.42 -5.44 -8.61
CA ASP A 22 12.74 -5.40 -7.97
C ASP A 22 13.04 -3.99 -7.44
N THR A 23 12.52 -2.96 -8.12
CA THR A 23 12.67 -1.56 -7.70
C THR A 23 11.58 -1.14 -6.71
N TYR A 24 10.32 -1.51 -6.97
CA TYR A 24 9.18 -0.96 -6.24
C TYR A 24 8.54 -1.93 -5.24
N GLY A 25 9.01 -3.17 -5.16
CA GLY A 25 8.41 -4.25 -4.37
C GLY A 25 7.19 -4.87 -5.05
N PRO A 26 6.55 -5.88 -4.42
CA PRO A 26 5.39 -6.57 -4.99
C PRO A 26 4.26 -5.64 -5.44
N GLU A 27 3.72 -5.87 -6.65
CA GLU A 27 2.62 -5.05 -7.17
C GLU A 27 1.31 -5.28 -6.38
N ALA A 28 1.09 -6.53 -5.95
CA ALA A 28 -0.08 -6.90 -5.17
C ALA A 28 -0.03 -6.26 -3.78
N PRO A 29 -1.17 -5.72 -3.28
CA PRO A 29 -1.23 -5.19 -1.93
C PRO A 29 -1.08 -6.29 -0.89
N ILE A 30 -0.48 -5.93 0.24
CA ILE A 30 -0.57 -6.73 1.46
C ILE A 30 -1.90 -6.39 2.14
N ILE A 31 -2.66 -7.42 2.51
CA ILE A 31 -3.89 -7.29 3.28
C ILE A 31 -3.64 -7.97 4.62
N TRP A 32 -3.67 -7.21 5.71
CA TRP A 32 -3.53 -7.75 7.05
C TRP A 32 -4.88 -8.26 7.56
N ASP A 33 -4.84 -9.44 8.17
CA ASP A 33 -6.00 -10.16 8.71
C ASP A 33 -6.12 -10.00 10.23
N LYS A 34 -5.02 -9.71 10.92
CA LYS A 34 -4.94 -9.51 12.37
C LYS A 34 -4.29 -8.16 12.70
N PRO A 35 -4.63 -7.57 13.86
CA PRO A 35 -5.67 -7.97 14.81
C PRO A 35 -7.09 -7.70 14.29
N VAL A 36 -7.23 -6.91 13.21
CA VAL A 36 -8.50 -6.64 12.53
C VAL A 36 -8.34 -6.87 11.03
N ARG A 37 -9.28 -7.59 10.42
CA ARG A 37 -9.25 -7.86 8.98
C ARG A 37 -9.50 -6.60 8.16
N GLY A 38 -8.66 -6.41 7.15
CA GLY A 38 -8.84 -5.38 6.13
C GLY A 38 -8.08 -4.10 6.41
N VAL A 39 -6.83 -4.24 6.85
CA VAL A 39 -5.82 -3.19 6.70
C VAL A 39 -5.05 -3.46 5.42
N VAL A 40 -4.87 -2.45 4.57
CA VAL A 40 -4.16 -2.58 3.29
C VAL A 40 -2.85 -1.80 3.28
N PHE A 41 -1.83 -2.38 2.66
CA PHE A 41 -0.55 -1.74 2.39
C PHE A 41 -0.15 -1.94 0.92
N TYR A 42 0.42 -0.89 0.31
CA TYR A 42 0.88 -0.89 -1.08
C TYR A 42 2.35 -0.50 -1.14
N HIS A 43 3.22 -1.38 -1.64
CA HIS A 43 4.65 -1.06 -1.78
C HIS A 43 4.85 0.14 -2.70
N LYS A 44 4.24 0.14 -3.89
CA LYS A 44 4.32 1.24 -4.86
C LYS A 44 4.11 2.63 -4.27
N THR A 45 3.17 2.81 -3.35
CA THR A 45 2.94 4.12 -2.73
C THR A 45 4.09 4.53 -1.80
N HIS A 46 4.75 3.58 -1.17
CA HIS A 46 5.86 3.87 -0.27
C HIS A 46 7.20 3.97 -1.04
N THR A 47 7.42 3.12 -2.02
CA THR A 47 8.67 3.09 -2.80
C THR A 47 8.68 4.11 -3.94
N MET A 48 7.63 4.12 -4.77
CA MET A 48 7.56 5.00 -5.95
C MET A 48 7.04 6.40 -5.61
N ASP A 49 5.93 6.51 -4.87
CA ASP A 49 5.30 7.82 -4.63
C ASP A 49 5.98 8.59 -3.47
N ALA A 50 6.48 7.88 -2.46
CA ALA A 50 7.17 8.46 -1.31
C ALA A 50 8.71 8.33 -1.37
N GLU A 51 9.25 7.75 -2.45
CA GLU A 51 10.69 7.66 -2.73
C GLU A 51 11.49 6.97 -1.61
N LEU A 52 10.89 5.97 -0.94
CA LEU A 52 11.57 5.18 0.09
C LEU A 52 12.26 3.94 -0.50
N ASP A 53 13.49 3.71 -0.07
CA ASP A 53 14.24 2.50 -0.41
C ASP A 53 13.76 1.30 0.44
N CYS A 54 13.98 0.07 -0.04
CA CYS A 54 13.59 -1.16 0.66
C CYS A 54 14.12 -1.24 2.10
N GLU A 55 15.33 -0.73 2.33
CA GLU A 55 16.02 -0.69 3.63
C GLU A 55 15.33 0.27 4.64
N SER A 56 14.47 1.17 4.16
CA SER A 56 13.68 2.05 5.03
C SER A 56 12.66 1.29 5.87
N CYS A 57 12.28 0.09 5.42
CA CYS A 57 11.30 -0.78 6.07
C CYS A 57 11.91 -2.12 6.49
N HIS A 58 12.81 -2.68 5.67
CA HIS A 58 13.30 -4.04 5.83
C HIS A 58 14.77 -4.11 6.27
N ASP A 59 15.16 -5.01 7.16
CA ASP A 59 14.32 -5.91 7.97
C ASP A 59 13.96 -5.34 9.36
N ASP A 60 14.29 -4.06 9.59
CA ASP A 60 14.15 -3.40 10.90
C ASP A 60 12.68 -3.22 11.35
N LEU A 61 11.80 -2.69 10.49
CA LEU A 61 10.39 -2.44 10.83
C LEU A 61 9.49 -3.61 10.46
N PHE A 62 9.82 -4.28 9.36
CA PHE A 62 9.08 -5.42 8.83
C PHE A 62 10.05 -6.46 8.27
N GLU A 63 9.78 -7.73 8.51
CA GLU A 63 10.45 -8.80 7.79
C GLU A 63 9.97 -8.84 6.32
N MET A 64 10.82 -9.31 5.40
CA MET A 64 10.46 -9.50 3.99
C MET A 64 9.55 -10.73 3.77
N GLU A 65 8.56 -10.92 4.64
CA GLU A 65 7.57 -12.00 4.60
C GLU A 65 6.19 -11.47 4.99
N ALA A 66 5.27 -11.47 4.02
CA ALA A 66 3.92 -10.97 4.23
C ALA A 66 3.19 -11.79 5.30
N GLY A 67 2.58 -11.09 6.26
CA GLY A 67 1.80 -11.72 7.32
C GLY A 67 2.60 -12.15 8.56
N VAL A 68 3.93 -12.01 8.59
CA VAL A 68 4.72 -12.33 9.80
C VAL A 68 4.50 -11.29 10.90
N ALA A 69 4.53 -10.00 10.56
CA ALA A 69 4.34 -8.92 11.55
C ALA A 69 3.03 -9.05 12.34
N GLN A 70 1.94 -9.48 11.70
CA GLN A 70 0.64 -9.65 12.36
C GLN A 70 0.55 -10.84 13.32
N GLU A 71 1.59 -11.67 13.41
CA GLU A 71 1.70 -12.71 14.43
C GLU A 71 2.38 -12.20 15.72
N ASN A 72 2.94 -10.98 15.70
CA ASN A 72 3.48 -10.36 16.90
C ASN A 72 2.36 -9.77 17.76
N ASP A 73 2.44 -10.00 19.08
CA ASP A 73 1.44 -9.51 20.04
C ASP A 73 1.36 -7.97 20.09
N ASP A 74 2.43 -7.29 19.72
CA ASP A 74 2.54 -5.82 19.71
C ASP A 74 2.19 -5.19 18.35
N PHE A 75 1.77 -5.97 17.34
CA PHE A 75 1.29 -5.42 16.06
C PHE A 75 -0.12 -4.84 16.20
N ASN A 76 -0.19 -3.69 16.88
CA ASN A 76 -1.43 -3.00 17.22
C ASN A 76 -1.24 -1.47 17.23
N MET A 77 -2.34 -0.74 17.27
CA MET A 77 -2.31 0.73 17.16
C MET A 77 -1.53 1.42 18.29
N GLU A 78 -1.46 0.83 19.49
CA GLU A 78 -0.66 1.42 20.59
C GLU A 78 0.81 1.44 20.20
N SER A 79 1.33 0.33 19.67
CA SER A 79 2.72 0.25 19.20
C SER A 79 3.00 1.21 18.04
N LEU A 80 2.01 1.44 17.15
CA LEU A 80 2.11 2.47 16.12
C LEU A 80 2.23 3.87 16.72
N TYR A 81 1.46 4.19 17.77
CA TYR A 81 1.56 5.49 18.45
C TYR A 81 2.89 5.68 19.19
N GLU A 82 3.57 4.58 19.54
CA GLU A 82 4.91 4.58 20.12
C GLU A 82 6.04 4.64 19.06
N GLY A 83 5.68 4.74 17.77
CA GLY A 83 6.64 4.90 16.68
C GLY A 83 7.14 3.60 16.05
N ASN A 84 6.46 2.48 16.28
CA ASN A 84 6.80 1.19 15.65
C ASN A 84 5.93 0.93 14.41
N TYR A 85 6.35 -0.05 13.60
CA TYR A 85 5.62 -0.49 12.40
C TYR A 85 5.27 0.70 11.48
N CYS A 86 4.00 0.84 11.10
CA CYS A 86 3.53 1.96 10.27
C CYS A 86 3.76 3.32 10.95
N GLY A 87 3.73 3.34 12.29
CA GLY A 87 3.87 4.54 13.10
C GLY A 87 5.27 5.15 13.11
N ALA A 88 6.30 4.41 12.66
CA ALA A 88 7.65 4.94 12.49
C ALA A 88 7.71 6.12 11.51
N CYS A 89 6.76 6.18 10.57
CA CYS A 89 6.62 7.27 9.59
C CYS A 89 5.24 7.94 9.66
N HIS A 90 4.17 7.21 10.00
CA HIS A 90 2.83 7.76 10.21
C HIS A 90 2.67 8.37 11.61
N ASP A 91 3.55 9.31 11.93
CA ASP A 91 3.72 9.99 13.23
C ASP A 91 3.07 11.39 13.28
N GLY A 92 2.71 11.95 12.12
CA GLY A 92 2.15 13.30 11.99
C GLY A 92 3.16 14.36 11.52
N ASP A 93 4.44 14.02 11.45
CA ASP A 93 5.52 14.86 10.92
C ASP A 93 6.00 14.37 9.55
N MET A 94 6.38 13.10 9.43
CA MET A 94 6.85 12.52 8.16
C MET A 94 5.68 12.19 7.23
N ALA A 95 4.64 11.57 7.77
CA ALA A 95 3.38 11.29 7.08
C ALA A 95 2.19 11.65 7.98
N PHE A 96 0.97 11.44 7.49
CA PHE A 96 -0.21 11.66 8.33
C PHE A 96 -0.17 10.74 9.56
N ALA A 97 -0.54 11.28 10.73
CA ALA A 97 -0.54 10.51 11.97
C ALA A 97 -1.55 9.36 11.92
N SER A 98 -1.14 8.20 12.45
CA SER A 98 -1.90 6.94 12.44
C SER A 98 -3.26 7.02 13.14
N ASP A 99 -3.47 8.01 14.01
CA ASP A 99 -4.71 8.25 14.76
C ASP A 99 -5.70 9.20 14.06
N THR A 100 -5.37 9.74 12.88
CA THR A 100 -6.19 10.77 12.22
C THR A 100 -6.98 10.29 11.00
N ARG A 101 -6.49 9.29 10.25
CA ARG A 101 -7.04 8.88 8.95
C ARG A 101 -7.28 7.37 8.84
N CYS A 102 -8.06 6.83 9.77
CA CYS A 102 -8.24 5.38 9.94
C CYS A 102 -8.64 4.66 8.63
N THR A 103 -9.52 5.26 7.82
CA THR A 103 -10.04 4.64 6.59
C THR A 103 -9.05 4.61 5.43
N THR A 104 -7.88 5.25 5.55
CA THR A 104 -6.82 5.14 4.54
C THR A 104 -6.24 3.73 4.53
N CYS A 105 -6.05 3.14 5.70
CA CYS A 105 -5.50 1.79 5.85
C CYS A 105 -6.61 0.77 6.13
N HIS A 106 -7.54 1.07 7.04
CA HIS A 106 -8.62 0.18 7.44
C HIS A 106 -9.80 0.24 6.47
N ILE A 107 -9.77 -0.58 5.43
CA ILE A 107 -10.82 -0.71 4.41
C ILE A 107 -11.94 -1.67 4.83
N GLY A 108 -11.70 -2.49 5.86
CA GLY A 108 -12.62 -3.48 6.40
C GLY A 108 -12.97 -4.60 5.43
N VAL A 109 -13.78 -5.56 5.87
CA VAL A 109 -14.12 -6.76 5.08
C VAL A 109 -14.78 -6.45 3.74
N ARG A 110 -15.58 -5.37 3.67
CA ARG A 110 -16.21 -4.92 2.43
C ARG A 110 -15.21 -4.26 1.48
N GLY A 111 -14.19 -3.59 2.01
CA GLY A 111 -13.09 -3.04 1.22
C GLY A 111 -12.25 -4.17 0.62
N VAL A 112 -11.88 -5.14 1.45
CA VAL A 112 -11.15 -6.34 1.02
C VAL A 112 -11.90 -7.07 -0.09
N ALA A 113 -13.19 -7.37 0.10
CA ALA A 113 -14.02 -8.05 -0.91
C ALA A 113 -14.01 -7.33 -2.28
N ARG A 114 -14.04 -5.99 -2.28
CA ARG A 114 -13.96 -5.20 -3.52
C ARG A 114 -12.56 -5.23 -4.13
N LEU A 115 -11.53 -5.25 -3.30
CA LEU A 115 -10.13 -5.26 -3.72
C LEU A 115 -9.73 -6.60 -4.33
N THR A 116 -10.14 -7.71 -3.71
CA THR A 116 -9.76 -9.08 -4.11
C THR A 116 -10.75 -9.72 -5.09
N GLY A 117 -11.94 -9.13 -5.26
CA GLY A 117 -13.03 -9.74 -6.03
C GLY A 117 -13.73 -10.87 -5.30
N GLU A 118 -13.45 -11.09 -4.01
CA GLU A 118 -14.27 -11.95 -3.15
C GLU A 118 -15.71 -11.42 -3.13
N SER A 119 -16.68 -12.30 -3.31
CA SER A 119 -18.08 -11.94 -3.05
C SER A 119 -18.22 -11.72 -1.54
N PRO A 120 -18.72 -10.56 -1.06
CA PRO A 120 -18.94 -10.38 0.35
C PRO A 120 -19.91 -11.46 0.82
N GLU A 121 -19.48 -12.30 1.76
CA GLU A 121 -20.36 -13.28 2.40
C GLU A 121 -21.55 -12.49 2.97
N THR A 122 -22.70 -12.65 2.33
CA THR A 122 -23.94 -12.07 2.79
C THR A 122 -24.38 -12.84 4.03
N ASP A 123 -23.84 -12.46 5.19
CA ASP A 123 -24.45 -12.85 6.45
C ASP A 123 -25.76 -12.07 6.61
N HIS A 124 -26.80 -12.62 5.98
CA HIS A 124 -28.19 -12.32 6.28
C HIS A 124 -28.64 -13.21 7.45
N SER A 125 -28.10 -12.98 8.65
CA SER A 125 -28.71 -13.40 9.90
C SER A 125 -28.75 -12.18 10.83
N GLY A 126 -29.79 -11.36 10.76
CA GLY A 126 -30.94 -11.46 11.67
C GLY A 126 -30.57 -11.00 13.09
N HIS A 127 -30.97 -9.81 13.54
CA HIS A 127 -32.24 -9.47 14.23
C HIS A 127 -32.52 -7.97 14.09
#